data_AF-A0A966DPV2-F1
#
_entry.id   AF-A0A966DPV2-F1
#
_cell.length_a   1.000
_cell.length_b   1.000
_cell.length_c   1.000
_cell.angle_alpha   90.00
_cell.angle_beta   90.00
_cell.angle_gamma   90.00
#
_symmetry.space_group_name_H-M   'P 1'
#
loop_
_entity.id
_entity.type
_entity.pdbx_description
1 polymer ?
#
loop_
_entity_poly.entity_id
_entity_poly.type
_entity_poly.pdbx_seq_one_letter_code
_entity_poly.pdbx_strand_id
1 'polypeptide(L)'
;GERTIARWYTMYATIIQCRNWLPNEIGGVVWLAQDNVATSIYVPIYGSVTDVPRPYKVPGRVNGYTTESAWWAFNRLGTLTAQRWGDMRYDVDAVWQPLQKQLFDKQAEVEETAKKIYASKGKDAAIQYLTDYSMEWGNRVIKRAWRLGDELWTKYDEQF
;
A
#
# COMPACT_ATOMS: atom_id res chain seq x y z
N GLY A 1 3.58 -30.97 -4.28
CA GLY A 1 3.87 -29.67 -3.65
C GLY A 1 2.69 -28.76 -3.87
N GLU A 2 2.30 -28.01 -2.84
CA GLU A 2 1.15 -27.09 -2.90
C GLU A 2 1.60 -25.68 -3.30
N ARG A 3 0.78 -24.98 -4.09
CA ARG A 3 1.03 -23.59 -4.49
C ARG A 3 0.42 -22.66 -3.44
N THR A 4 1.25 -21.82 -2.82
CA THR A 4 0.78 -20.77 -1.90
C THR A 4 0.04 -19.65 -2.65
N ILE A 5 -0.88 -18.98 -1.95
CA ILE A 5 -1.60 -17.78 -2.43
C ILE A 5 -0.63 -16.60 -2.50
N ALA A 6 0.04 -16.31 -1.39
CA ALA A 6 1.10 -15.32 -1.29
C ALA A 6 2.39 -15.88 -1.93
N ARG A 7 2.79 -15.35 -3.08
CA ARG A 7 3.90 -15.89 -3.87
C ARG A 7 4.79 -14.79 -4.45
N TRP A 8 6.06 -15.12 -4.66
CA TRP A 8 7.10 -14.23 -5.16
C TRP A 8 6.85 -13.62 -6.55
N TYR A 9 5.91 -14.14 -7.35
CA TYR A 9 5.52 -13.54 -8.63
C TYR A 9 4.18 -12.79 -8.60
N THR A 10 3.58 -12.61 -7.41
CA THR A 10 2.42 -11.71 -7.28
C THR A 10 2.87 -10.31 -7.68
N MET A 11 2.21 -9.71 -8.68
CA MET A 11 2.54 -8.35 -9.11
C MET A 11 1.90 -7.32 -8.18
N TYR A 12 0.63 -7.55 -7.85
CA TYR A 12 -0.15 -6.77 -6.92
C TYR A 12 -1.31 -7.63 -6.43
N ALA A 13 -1.95 -7.19 -5.35
CA ALA A 13 -3.22 -7.72 -4.88
C ALA A 13 -4.19 -6.58 -4.60
N THR A 14 -5.47 -6.85 -4.84
CA THR A 14 -6.54 -5.88 -4.60
C THR A 14 -7.66 -6.49 -3.77
N ILE A 15 -8.23 -5.67 -2.90
CA ILE A 15 -9.54 -5.93 -2.28
C ILE A 15 -10.42 -4.73 -2.65
N ILE A 16 -11.52 -4.98 -3.35
CA ILE A 16 -12.40 -3.93 -3.87
C ILE A 16 -13.67 -3.91 -3.04
N GLN A 17 -13.98 -2.76 -2.43
CA GLN A 17 -15.21 -2.55 -1.67
C GLN A 17 -16.07 -1.54 -2.42
N CYS A 18 -17.28 -1.95 -2.78
CA CYS A 18 -18.30 -1.10 -3.41
C CYS A 18 -19.47 -0.96 -2.43
N ARG A 19 -19.67 0.23 -1.87
CA ARG A 19 -20.61 0.47 -0.76
C ARG A 19 -21.70 1.44 -1.19
N ASN A 20 -22.93 0.94 -1.29
CA ASN A 20 -24.10 1.71 -1.78
C ASN A 20 -24.69 2.67 -0.74
N TRP A 21 -24.32 2.55 0.54
CA TRP A 21 -24.75 3.45 1.61
C TRP A 21 -23.90 4.73 1.72
N LEU A 22 -22.98 4.95 0.78
CA LEU A 22 -22.14 6.15 0.68
C LEU A 22 -22.34 6.79 -0.71
N PRO A 23 -22.08 8.11 -0.85
CA PRO A 23 -22.02 8.75 -2.17
C PRO A 23 -21.06 8.02 -3.11
N ASN A 24 -21.35 8.01 -4.42
CA ASN A 24 -20.57 7.27 -5.42
C ASN A 24 -19.08 7.61 -5.38
N GLU A 25 -18.73 8.86 -5.11
CA GLU A 25 -17.35 9.31 -5.02
C GLU A 25 -16.59 8.79 -3.78
N ILE A 26 -17.30 8.31 -2.76
CA ILE A 26 -16.71 7.88 -1.47
C ILE A 26 -16.86 6.36 -1.28
N GLY A 27 -17.95 5.77 -1.78
CA GLY A 27 -18.33 4.39 -1.51
C GLY A 27 -17.42 3.33 -2.11
N GLY A 28 -16.69 3.65 -3.18
CA GLY A 28 -15.72 2.76 -3.81
C GLY A 28 -14.32 2.92 -3.23
N VAL A 29 -13.72 1.84 -2.72
CA VAL A 29 -12.30 1.81 -2.32
C VAL A 29 -11.62 0.54 -2.81
N VAL A 30 -10.44 0.71 -3.40
CA VAL A 30 -9.53 -0.36 -3.77
C VAL A 30 -8.39 -0.37 -2.77
N TRP A 31 -8.30 -1.42 -1.98
CA TRP A 31 -7.15 -1.71 -1.14
C TRP A 31 -6.08 -2.36 -2.00
N LEU A 32 -5.02 -1.63 -2.33
CA LEU A 32 -3.96 -2.05 -3.24
C LEU A 32 -2.68 -2.38 -2.47
N ALA A 33 -2.18 -3.60 -2.64
CA ALA A 33 -0.86 -4.03 -2.19
C ALA A 33 0.03 -4.34 -3.40
N GLN A 34 1.30 -3.93 -3.35
CA GLN A 34 2.30 -4.25 -4.38
C GLN A 34 3.10 -5.50 -3.98
N ASP A 35 3.50 -6.28 -4.98
CA ASP A 35 4.30 -7.49 -4.82
C ASP A 35 3.65 -8.54 -3.88
N ASN A 36 4.44 -9.33 -3.14
CA ASN A 36 3.96 -10.40 -2.30
C ASN A 36 3.20 -9.87 -1.07
N VAL A 37 1.91 -10.22 -0.97
CA VAL A 37 1.02 -9.78 0.13
C VAL A 37 1.50 -10.18 1.53
N ALA A 38 2.34 -11.21 1.65
CA ALA A 38 2.89 -11.62 2.93
C ALA A 38 3.95 -10.65 3.48
N THR A 39 4.47 -9.74 2.66
CA THR A 39 5.49 -8.74 3.02
C THR A 39 5.07 -7.32 2.64
N SER A 40 3.79 -7.12 2.35
CA SER A 40 3.24 -5.88 1.82
C SER A 40 2.13 -5.33 2.71
N ILE A 41 1.62 -4.17 2.33
CA ILE A 41 0.53 -3.47 3.02
C ILE A 41 -0.49 -3.00 1.98
N TYR A 42 -1.77 -3.07 2.33
CA TYR A 42 -2.87 -2.59 1.50
C TYR A 42 -3.11 -1.09 1.72
N VAL A 43 -2.82 -0.30 0.70
CA VAL A 43 -3.09 1.15 0.65
C VAL A 43 -4.51 1.39 0.12
N PRO A 44 -5.34 2.21 0.78
CA PRO A 44 -6.65 2.56 0.26
C PRO A 44 -6.54 3.56 -0.90
N ILE A 45 -7.07 3.19 -2.06
CA ILE A 45 -7.22 4.04 -3.23
C ILE A 45 -8.72 4.19 -3.50
N TYR A 46 -9.27 5.37 -3.25
CA TYR A 46 -10.70 5.61 -3.49
C TYR A 46 -11.01 5.64 -4.98
N GLY A 47 -12.19 5.15 -5.38
CA GLY A 47 -12.56 5.01 -6.79
C GLY A 47 -12.67 6.34 -7.54
N SER A 48 -12.81 7.46 -6.82
CA SER A 48 -12.94 8.79 -7.39
C SER A 48 -11.62 9.56 -7.51
N VAL A 49 -10.51 9.03 -7.01
CA VAL A 49 -9.26 9.79 -6.98
C VAL A 49 -8.80 10.16 -8.39
N THR A 50 -8.23 11.35 -8.53
CA THR A 50 -7.76 11.85 -9.83
C THR A 50 -6.29 11.54 -10.06
N ASP A 51 -5.55 11.18 -9.01
CA ASP A 51 -4.15 10.81 -9.13
C ASP A 51 -3.67 9.80 -8.07
N VAL A 52 -2.49 9.23 -8.32
CA VAL A 52 -1.72 8.35 -7.43
C VAL A 52 -0.25 8.77 -7.40
N PRO A 53 0.54 8.40 -6.38
CA PRO A 53 1.92 8.85 -6.30
C PRO A 53 2.74 8.43 -7.53
N ARG A 54 3.66 9.30 -7.97
CA ARG A 54 4.54 9.03 -9.13
C ARG A 54 5.13 7.61 -9.13
N PRO A 55 5.62 7.04 -8.01
CA PRO A 55 6.17 5.68 -8.04
C PRO A 55 5.21 4.58 -8.47
N TYR A 56 3.90 4.74 -8.28
CA TYR A 56 2.89 3.80 -8.79
C TYR A 56 2.73 3.87 -10.32
N LYS A 57 3.18 4.96 -10.94
CA LYS A 57 3.16 5.17 -12.40
C LYS A 57 4.46 4.73 -13.08
N VAL A 58 5.53 4.49 -12.31
CA VAL A 58 6.83 4.08 -12.85
C VAL A 58 6.82 2.58 -13.13
N PRO A 59 7.08 2.14 -14.37
CA PRO A 59 7.04 0.74 -14.75
C PRO A 59 8.11 -0.07 -14.00
N GLY A 60 7.69 -1.15 -13.35
CA GLY A 60 8.59 -2.01 -12.56
C GLY A 60 9.40 -3.04 -13.35
N ARG A 61 9.14 -3.26 -14.65
CA ARG A 61 9.83 -4.31 -15.43
C ARG A 61 10.45 -3.84 -16.74
N VAL A 62 9.81 -2.92 -17.43
CA VAL A 62 10.20 -2.50 -18.80
C VAL A 62 11.63 -1.97 -18.84
N ASN A 63 12.06 -1.24 -17.80
CA ASN A 63 13.35 -0.57 -17.76
C ASN A 63 14.34 -1.19 -16.75
N GLY A 64 14.05 -2.40 -16.24
CA GLY A 64 14.85 -3.05 -15.20
C GLY A 64 14.66 -2.48 -13.80
N TYR A 65 15.62 -2.75 -12.91
CA TYR A 65 15.59 -2.34 -11.51
C TYR A 65 15.65 -0.82 -11.37
N THR A 66 14.78 -0.25 -10.53
CA THR A 66 14.76 1.18 -10.21
C THR A 66 14.21 1.43 -8.81
N THR A 67 14.77 2.41 -8.11
CA THR A 67 14.25 2.88 -6.81
C THR A 67 13.06 3.84 -6.97
N GLU A 68 12.74 4.24 -8.21
CA GLU A 68 11.60 5.12 -8.49
C GLU A 68 10.26 4.38 -8.55
N SER A 69 10.24 3.05 -8.64
CA SER A 69 8.99 2.28 -8.75
C SER A 69 8.49 1.82 -7.39
N ALA A 70 7.19 1.98 -7.15
CA ALA A 70 6.50 1.42 -5.99
C ALA A 70 6.65 -0.11 -5.97
N TRP A 71 6.51 -0.77 -7.12
CA TRP A 71 6.62 -2.22 -7.21
C TRP A 71 8.00 -2.71 -6.76
N TRP A 72 9.08 -2.05 -7.18
CA TRP A 72 10.44 -2.41 -6.77
C TRP A 72 10.70 -2.21 -5.27
N ALA A 73 10.06 -1.23 -4.63
CA ALA A 73 10.18 -1.03 -3.19
C ALA A 73 9.71 -2.28 -2.42
N PHE A 74 8.52 -2.78 -2.79
CA PHE A 74 7.95 -3.96 -2.16
C PHE A 74 8.61 -5.25 -2.63
N ASN A 75 8.99 -5.35 -3.91
CA ASN A 75 9.70 -6.52 -4.43
C ASN A 75 11.08 -6.71 -3.80
N ARG A 76 11.87 -5.64 -3.62
CA ARG A 76 13.17 -5.73 -2.93
C ARG A 76 12.96 -6.18 -1.48
N LEU A 77 12.02 -5.55 -0.78
CA LEU A 77 11.70 -5.91 0.61
C LEU A 77 11.28 -7.38 0.73
N GLY A 78 10.35 -7.83 -0.11
CA GLY A 78 9.87 -9.22 -0.11
C GLY A 78 10.96 -10.22 -0.45
N THR A 79 11.79 -9.92 -1.46
CA THR A 79 12.93 -10.76 -1.85
C THR A 79 13.97 -10.89 -0.74
N LEU A 80 14.26 -9.79 -0.04
CA LEU A 80 15.17 -9.78 1.11
C LEU A 80 14.59 -10.59 2.26
N THR A 81 13.33 -10.33 2.62
CA THR A 81 12.61 -11.03 3.70
C THR A 81 12.58 -12.54 3.48
N ALA A 82 12.47 -12.98 2.22
CA ALA A 82 12.44 -14.40 1.86
C ALA A 82 13.75 -15.14 2.16
N GLN A 83 14.91 -14.44 2.21
CA GLN A 83 16.21 -15.08 2.51
C GLN A 83 16.21 -15.74 3.89
N ARG A 84 15.57 -15.07 4.87
CA ARG A 84 15.41 -15.58 6.23
C ARG A 84 13.97 -15.45 6.68
N TRP A 85 13.06 -16.07 5.92
CA TRP A 85 11.61 -15.97 6.17
C TRP A 85 11.25 -16.28 7.63
N GLY A 86 11.90 -17.25 8.25
CA GLY A 86 11.67 -17.62 9.66
C GLY A 86 11.89 -16.48 10.66
N ASP A 87 12.78 -15.53 10.34
CA ASP A 87 13.16 -14.44 11.23
C ASP A 87 12.61 -13.09 10.72
N MET A 88 12.92 -12.73 9.48
CA MET A 88 12.64 -11.41 8.91
C MET A 88 11.14 -11.12 8.77
N ARG A 89 10.29 -12.14 8.62
CA ARG A 89 8.84 -11.93 8.54
C ARG A 89 8.27 -11.28 9.81
N TYR A 90 8.85 -11.56 10.97
CA TYR A 90 8.40 -10.97 12.23
C TYR A 90 8.77 -9.49 12.33
N ASP A 91 9.95 -9.11 11.83
CA ASP A 91 10.35 -7.70 11.73
C ASP A 91 9.46 -6.94 10.75
N VAL A 92 9.08 -7.58 9.64
CA VAL A 92 8.15 -7.02 8.67
C VAL A 92 6.76 -6.85 9.27
N ASP A 93 6.23 -7.88 9.95
CA ASP A 93 4.93 -7.83 10.60
C ASP A 93 4.87 -6.76 11.71
N ALA A 94 5.95 -6.59 12.48
CA ALA A 94 6.05 -5.57 13.52
C ALA A 94 5.88 -4.14 12.97
N VAL A 95 6.09 -3.94 11.66
CA VAL A 95 5.93 -2.66 10.98
C VAL A 95 4.59 -2.58 10.25
N TRP A 96 4.24 -3.62 9.47
CA TRP A 96 3.06 -3.58 8.62
C TRP A 96 1.76 -3.76 9.38
N GLN A 97 1.71 -4.63 10.40
CA GLN A 97 0.47 -4.89 11.12
C GLN A 97 -0.07 -3.63 11.83
N PRO A 98 0.75 -2.83 12.55
CA PRO A 98 0.26 -1.60 13.17
C PRO A 98 -0.21 -0.55 12.16
N LEU A 99 0.50 -0.41 11.03
CA LEU A 99 0.14 0.55 9.98
C LEU A 99 -1.14 0.13 9.23
N GLN A 100 -1.30 -1.17 8.94
CA GLN A 100 -2.51 -1.71 8.34
C GLN A 100 -3.71 -1.53 9.27
N LYS A 101 -3.52 -1.79 10.57
CA LYS A 101 -4.55 -1.55 11.58
C LYS A 101 -4.93 -0.07 11.64
N GLN A 102 -3.96 0.84 11.63
CA GLN A 102 -4.22 2.28 11.61
C GLN A 102 -5.12 2.68 10.41
N LEU A 103 -4.83 2.15 9.22
CA LEU A 103 -5.62 2.39 8.01
C LEU A 103 -7.07 1.92 8.17
N PHE A 104 -7.28 0.72 8.73
CA PHE A 104 -8.63 0.18 8.97
C PHE A 104 -9.38 0.97 10.03
N ASP A 105 -8.75 1.26 11.17
CA ASP A 105 -9.36 1.99 12.27
C ASP A 105 -9.77 3.42 11.84
N LYS A 106 -9.00 4.05 10.95
CA LYS A 106 -9.23 5.43 10.49
C LYS A 106 -10.17 5.55 9.30
N GLN A 107 -10.54 4.45 8.64
CA GLN A 107 -11.33 4.49 7.42
C GLN A 107 -12.66 5.24 7.61
N ALA A 108 -13.41 4.92 8.67
CA ALA A 108 -14.70 5.55 8.94
C ALA A 108 -14.59 7.06 9.19
N GLU A 109 -13.52 7.50 9.85
CA GLU A 109 -13.25 8.92 10.14
C GLU A 109 -12.90 9.70 8.86
N VAL A 110 -12.09 9.11 7.98
CA VAL A 110 -11.74 9.68 6.67
C VAL A 110 -12.99 9.85 5.82
N GLU A 111 -13.86 8.83 5.78
CA GLU A 111 -15.09 8.86 4.98
C GLU A 111 -16.13 9.82 5.55
N GLU A 112 -16.21 9.94 6.88
CA GLU A 112 -17.04 10.95 7.53
C GLU A 112 -16.57 12.37 7.19
N THR A 113 -15.26 12.57 7.16
CA THR A 113 -14.67 13.85 6.73
C THR A 113 -14.96 14.13 5.26
N ALA A 114 -14.80 13.13 4.38
CA ALA A 114 -15.14 13.25 2.97
C ALA A 114 -16.62 13.57 2.75
N LYS A 115 -17.53 12.96 3.50
CA LYS A 115 -18.98 13.26 3.46
C LYS A 115 -19.27 14.70 3.89
N LYS A 116 -18.65 15.18 4.96
CA LYS A 116 -18.80 16.58 5.42
C LYS A 116 -18.29 17.57 4.38
N ILE A 117 -17.15 17.28 3.75
CA ILE A 117 -16.60 18.11 2.66
C ILE A 117 -17.55 18.07 1.47
N TYR A 118 -18.04 16.90 1.08
CA TYR A 118 -19.01 16.74 -0.02
C TYR A 118 -20.25 17.59 0.19
N ALA A 119 -20.84 17.54 1.40
CA ALA A 119 -22.05 18.27 1.73
C ALA A 119 -21.84 19.79 1.78
N SER A 120 -20.66 20.26 2.18
CA SER A 120 -20.40 21.70 2.40
C SER A 120 -19.70 22.41 1.25
N LYS A 121 -18.81 21.73 0.53
CA LYS A 121 -17.95 22.28 -0.54
C LYS A 121 -18.18 21.61 -1.90
N GLY A 122 -19.03 20.58 -1.95
CA GLY A 122 -19.35 19.87 -3.17
C GLY A 122 -18.41 18.71 -3.51
N LYS A 123 -18.74 18.04 -4.61
CA LYS A 123 -18.12 16.82 -5.09
C LYS A 123 -16.60 16.94 -5.28
N ASP A 124 -16.15 17.96 -6.01
CA ASP A 124 -14.74 18.09 -6.40
C ASP A 124 -13.81 18.27 -5.19
N ALA A 125 -14.28 18.97 -4.15
CA ALA A 125 -13.54 19.13 -2.91
C ALA A 125 -13.39 17.79 -2.15
N ALA A 126 -14.42 16.93 -2.16
CA ALA A 126 -14.33 15.60 -1.54
C ALA A 126 -13.38 14.68 -2.32
N ILE A 127 -13.43 14.74 -3.66
CA ILE A 127 -12.50 14.01 -4.53
C ILE A 127 -11.05 14.42 -4.26
N GLN A 128 -10.79 15.73 -4.16
CA GLN A 128 -9.45 16.22 -3.85
C GLN A 128 -8.95 15.70 -2.50
N TYR A 129 -9.79 15.77 -1.46
CA TYR A 129 -9.45 15.26 -0.13
C TYR A 129 -9.09 13.75 -0.16
N LEU A 130 -9.88 12.93 -0.85
CA LEU A 130 -9.61 11.49 -0.97
C LEU A 130 -8.38 11.19 -1.83
N THR A 131 -8.10 12.04 -2.82
CA THR A 131 -6.89 11.97 -3.65
C THR A 131 -5.67 12.25 -2.78
N ASP A 132 -5.69 13.33 -2.00
CA ASP A 132 -4.61 13.71 -1.09
C ASP A 132 -4.35 12.63 -0.04
N TYR A 133 -5.40 12.05 0.53
CA TYR A 133 -5.30 10.94 1.49
C TYR A 133 -4.64 9.69 0.87
N SER A 134 -5.05 9.31 -0.34
CA SER A 134 -4.48 8.15 -1.05
C SER A 134 -3.02 8.40 -1.46
N MET A 135 -2.71 9.64 -1.87
CA MET A 135 -1.37 10.11 -2.19
C MET A 135 -0.43 10.08 -0.99
N GLU A 136 -0.90 10.57 0.17
CA GLU A 136 -0.14 10.60 1.42
C GLU A 136 0.25 9.17 1.83
N TRP A 137 -0.74 8.27 1.93
CA TRP A 137 -0.50 6.90 2.34
C TRP A 137 0.36 6.13 1.35
N GLY A 138 0.11 6.29 0.05
CA GLY A 138 0.94 5.67 -0.98
C GLY A 138 2.41 6.08 -0.86
N ASN A 139 2.70 7.37 -0.75
CA ASN A 139 4.08 7.86 -0.55
C ASN A 139 4.70 7.35 0.76
N ARG A 140 3.91 7.37 1.85
CA ARG A 140 4.37 6.95 3.18
C ARG A 140 4.80 5.49 3.20
N VAL A 141 3.99 4.58 2.65
CA VAL A 141 4.31 3.15 2.69
C VAL A 141 5.47 2.80 1.76
N ILE A 142 5.60 3.47 0.60
CA ILE A 142 6.75 3.26 -0.29
C ILE A 142 8.05 3.65 0.42
N LYS A 143 8.08 4.85 1.01
CA LYS A 143 9.25 5.31 1.77
C LYS A 143 9.56 4.36 2.93
N ARG A 144 8.54 3.86 3.63
CA ARG A 144 8.73 2.92 4.72
C ARG A 144 9.25 1.57 4.23
N ALA A 145 8.81 1.08 3.07
CA ALA A 145 9.23 -0.20 2.50
C ALA A 145 10.71 -0.19 2.12
N TRP A 146 11.18 0.87 1.47
CA TRP A 146 12.62 1.07 1.21
C TRP A 146 13.43 1.04 2.50
N ARG A 147 13.02 1.87 3.48
CA ARG A 147 13.68 1.94 4.79
C ARG A 147 13.68 0.61 5.53
N LEU A 148 12.58 -0.15 5.45
CA LEU A 148 12.49 -1.46 6.09
C LEU A 148 13.47 -2.45 5.46
N GLY A 149 13.58 -2.42 4.13
CA GLY A 149 14.59 -3.22 3.43
C GLY A 149 16.01 -2.87 3.90
N ASP A 150 16.32 -1.60 4.11
CA ASP A 150 17.63 -1.17 4.61
C ASP A 150 17.86 -1.58 6.07
N GLU A 151 16.83 -1.46 6.92
CA GLU A 151 16.88 -1.91 8.32
C GLU A 151 17.11 -3.43 8.42
N LEU A 152 16.43 -4.23 7.59
CA LEU A 152 16.67 -5.67 7.51
C LEU A 152 18.08 -5.98 7.01
N TRP A 153 18.54 -5.26 5.98
CA TRP A 153 19.91 -5.45 5.47
C TRP A 153 20.95 -5.21 6.56
N THR A 154 20.82 -4.11 7.31
CA THR A 154 21.73 -3.78 8.42
C THR A 154 21.62 -4.78 9.57
N LYS A 155 20.40 -5.17 9.95
CA LYS A 155 20.19 -6.07 11.11
C LYS A 155 20.76 -7.47 10.87
N TYR A 156 20.69 -7.96 9.63
CA TYR A 156 21.08 -9.32 9.26
C TYR A 156 22.39 -9.36 8.47
N ASP A 157 23.16 -8.27 8.44
CA ASP A 157 24.51 -8.28 7.88
C ASP A 157 25.35 -9.36 8.58
N GLU A 158 26.17 -10.07 7.78
CA GLU A 158 26.93 -11.27 8.19
C GLU A 158 26.09 -12.44 8.74
N GLN A 159 24.76 -12.38 8.64
CA GLN A 159 23.82 -13.42 9.10
C GLN A 159 22.99 -14.03 7.96
N PHE A 160 23.26 -13.67 6.72
CA PHE A 160 22.55 -14.20 5.54
C PHE A 160 22.87 -15.67 5.27
#